data_AF-A0AAW7W071-F1
#
_entry.id   AF-A0AAW7W071-F1
#
_cell.length_a   1.000
_cell.length_b   1.000
_cell.length_c   1.000
_cell.angle_alpha   90.00
_cell.angle_beta   90.00
_cell.angle_gamma   90.00
#
_symmetry.space_group_name_H-M   'P 1'
#
loop_
_entity.id
_entity.type
_entity.pdbx_description
1 polymer ?
#
loop_
_entity_poly.entity_id
_entity_poly.type
_entity_poly.pdbx_seq_one_letter_code
_entity_poly.pdbx_strand_id
1 'polypeptide(L)'
;MRFDPGTGELITEPAENNGPAEENAPEPSTDSEDFPAEETDGHDDGLPESGTGFDFKLWARDAADYAGGLLGRKITTAEFLRMVRKGEAPEPVAGTDQWSQAELEDALVAQARAESSGVDFELFARDAADLASEQLGTKFTAVGFRQLVINGQAPAPIPGTDRWSQKSVMDWVAREIATAEAAAENGDEAEDGEEEEAPVHKDVFDFYERTFSLYYELHDTTPNVKTRTQPVMAWCRKWWLHRGVVGRLTAAWYAWEAAHSEGGSAISAWILEHADRHFDRIMAEDGPLRKCKSEHTEALDVYPAEPVPESLRLPDTNEEGEVQ
;
A
#
# COMPACT_ATOMS: atom_id res chain seq x y z
N MET A 1 32.23 9.32 33.99
CA MET A 1 33.00 10.47 33.46
C MET A 1 32.64 11.70 34.28
N ARG A 2 33.62 12.34 34.93
CA ARG A 2 33.42 13.59 35.69
C ARG A 2 34.19 14.71 35.00
N PHE A 3 33.54 15.87 34.89
CA PHE A 3 34.07 17.07 34.25
C PHE A 3 34.65 18.00 35.33
N ASP A 4 35.87 18.50 35.13
CA ASP A 4 36.50 19.48 36.03
C ASP A 4 36.31 20.90 35.44
N PRO A 5 35.57 21.80 36.12
CA PRO A 5 35.25 23.13 35.60
C PRO A 5 36.43 24.14 35.68
N GLY A 6 37.61 23.76 36.19
CA GLY A 6 38.77 24.65 36.28
C GLY A 6 39.68 24.64 35.05
N THR A 7 39.75 23.54 34.31
CA THR A 7 40.75 23.35 33.23
C THR A 7 40.17 22.90 31.90
N GLY A 8 38.89 22.50 31.85
CA GLY A 8 38.19 22.20 30.59
C GLY A 8 38.62 20.91 29.88
N GLU A 9 39.37 20.02 30.53
CA GLU A 9 39.77 18.72 29.98
C GLU A 9 39.02 17.55 30.63
N LEU A 10 38.77 16.49 29.85
CA LEU A 10 38.18 15.23 30.29
C LEU A 10 39.24 14.33 30.94
N ILE A 11 38.99 13.88 32.17
CA ILE A 11 39.82 12.89 32.85
C ILE A 11 39.41 11.48 32.38
N THR A 12 40.32 10.78 31.70
CA THR A 12 40.18 9.35 31.35
C THR A 12 41.12 8.51 32.23
N GLU A 13 40.58 7.56 33.00
CA GLU A 13 41.37 6.48 33.63
C GLU A 13 41.46 5.24 32.72
N PRO A 14 42.54 4.43 32.79
CA PRO A 14 42.85 3.41 31.78
C PRO A 14 42.28 2.02 32.09
N ALA A 15 42.34 1.20 31.03
CA ALA A 15 41.79 -0.12 30.78
C ALA A 15 42.04 -1.23 31.81
N GLU A 16 41.09 -2.16 31.91
CA GLU A 16 41.39 -3.56 32.21
C GLU A 16 40.77 -4.52 31.18
N ASN A 17 41.68 -5.35 30.70
CA ASN A 17 41.62 -6.42 29.73
C ASN A 17 41.05 -7.69 30.39
N ASN A 18 40.19 -8.45 29.72
CA ASN A 18 40.11 -9.90 29.89
C ASN A 18 39.46 -10.56 28.66
N GLY A 19 40.29 -11.26 27.88
CA GLY A 19 39.88 -12.25 26.88
C GLY A 19 39.39 -13.58 27.50
N PRO A 20 39.12 -14.58 26.65
CA PRO A 20 37.99 -15.50 26.83
C PRO A 20 38.37 -16.83 27.50
N ALA A 21 37.38 -17.48 28.13
CA ALA A 21 37.47 -18.87 28.56
C ALA A 21 36.63 -19.76 27.62
N GLU A 22 37.32 -20.75 27.06
CA GLU A 22 36.82 -21.88 26.27
C GLU A 22 35.93 -22.86 27.08
N GLU A 23 35.36 -23.81 26.33
CA GLU A 23 35.07 -25.19 26.73
C GLU A 23 33.79 -25.47 27.54
N ASN A 24 32.74 -25.96 26.86
CA ASN A 24 32.51 -27.42 26.71
C ASN A 24 31.13 -27.71 26.11
N ALA A 25 31.15 -28.35 24.94
CA ALA A 25 30.05 -29.19 24.47
C ALA A 25 30.12 -30.56 25.17
N PRO A 26 28.98 -31.25 25.34
CA PRO A 26 29.00 -32.70 25.17
C PRO A 26 27.99 -33.15 24.13
N GLU A 27 28.48 -33.99 23.22
CA GLU A 27 27.75 -34.74 22.21
C GLU A 27 27.32 -36.13 22.79
N PRO A 28 26.64 -37.02 22.04
CA PRO A 28 25.24 -37.38 22.26
C PRO A 28 25.05 -38.80 22.84
N SER A 29 23.96 -39.02 23.58
CA SER A 29 23.53 -40.35 23.99
C SER A 29 22.33 -40.83 23.16
N THR A 30 22.58 -41.88 22.41
CA THR A 30 21.61 -42.83 21.85
C THR A 30 20.77 -43.45 22.97
N ASP A 31 19.44 -43.47 22.83
CA ASP A 31 18.70 -44.72 23.01
C ASP A 31 17.33 -44.65 22.33
N SER A 32 17.08 -45.71 21.59
CA SER A 32 15.90 -46.00 20.80
C SER A 32 14.94 -46.84 21.62
N GLU A 33 13.69 -46.39 21.80
CA GLU A 33 12.58 -47.29 22.12
C GLU A 33 11.34 -46.95 21.28
N ASP A 34 11.01 -47.94 20.44
CA ASP A 34 9.78 -48.15 19.69
C ASP A 34 8.51 -47.93 20.55
N PHE A 35 7.56 -47.14 20.04
CA PHE A 35 6.15 -47.21 20.43
C PHE A 35 5.28 -47.21 19.16
N PRO A 36 4.19 -48.01 19.13
CA PRO A 36 3.45 -48.35 17.92
C PRO A 36 2.51 -47.22 17.48
N ALA A 37 2.34 -47.11 16.16
CA ALA A 37 1.42 -46.19 15.49
C ALA A 37 -0.04 -46.49 15.83
N GLU A 38 -0.73 -45.54 16.47
CA GLU A 38 -2.19 -45.41 16.38
C GLU A 38 -2.51 -44.50 15.18
N GLU A 39 -3.18 -45.08 14.18
CA GLU A 39 -3.89 -44.36 13.13
C GLU A 39 -4.89 -43.39 13.76
N THR A 40 -4.65 -42.10 13.58
CA THR A 40 -5.70 -41.09 13.69
C THR A 40 -5.92 -40.54 12.28
N ASP A 41 -7.12 -40.80 11.75
CA ASP A 41 -7.65 -40.14 10.56
C ASP A 41 -7.68 -38.64 10.84
N GLY A 42 -6.63 -37.95 10.42
CA GLY A 42 -6.60 -36.49 10.30
C GLY A 42 -7.43 -36.09 9.10
N HIS A 43 -8.70 -35.76 9.34
CA HIS A 43 -9.46 -34.92 8.43
C HIS A 43 -8.76 -33.55 8.41
N ASP A 44 -8.04 -33.30 7.32
CA ASP A 44 -7.31 -32.08 7.03
C ASP A 44 -8.27 -30.87 7.07
N ASP A 45 -8.14 -30.04 8.13
CA ASP A 45 -8.79 -28.75 8.27
C ASP A 45 -8.12 -27.73 7.31
N GLY A 46 -8.31 -27.94 6.01
CA GLY A 46 -7.99 -26.96 4.98
C GLY A 46 -9.23 -26.13 4.67
N LEU A 47 -9.31 -24.91 5.22
CA LEU A 47 -10.09 -23.83 4.59
C LEU A 47 -9.29 -23.36 3.37
N PRO A 48 -9.71 -23.60 2.11
CA PRO A 48 -8.99 -23.05 0.98
C PRO A 48 -9.36 -21.57 0.82
N GLU A 49 -8.33 -20.75 0.75
CA GLU A 49 -8.42 -19.34 0.38
C GLU A 49 -9.06 -19.19 -1.01
N SER A 50 -9.97 -18.22 -1.12
CA SER A 50 -10.73 -17.90 -2.32
C SER A 50 -9.82 -17.37 -3.43
N GLY A 51 -9.76 -18.09 -4.55
CA GLY A 51 -9.14 -17.53 -5.76
C GLY A 51 -8.69 -18.54 -6.81
N THR A 52 -9.58 -19.38 -7.36
CA THR A 52 -9.44 -19.90 -8.73
C THR A 52 -10.83 -20.23 -9.29
N GLY A 53 -11.10 -19.89 -10.55
CA GLY A 53 -12.40 -20.00 -11.23
C GLY A 53 -12.88 -21.43 -11.55
N PHE A 54 -12.92 -22.32 -10.56
CA PHE A 54 -13.53 -23.64 -10.65
C PHE A 54 -14.84 -23.67 -9.84
N ASP A 55 -15.96 -23.98 -10.49
CA ASP A 55 -17.25 -24.17 -9.82
C ASP A 55 -17.29 -25.57 -9.18
N PHE A 56 -17.15 -25.61 -7.85
CA PHE A 56 -17.21 -26.86 -7.10
C PHE A 56 -18.64 -27.36 -6.93
N LYS A 57 -18.82 -28.68 -7.07
CA LYS A 57 -20.10 -29.35 -6.85
C LYS A 57 -20.17 -29.91 -5.43
N LEU A 58 -21.05 -29.34 -4.62
CA LEU A 58 -21.19 -29.63 -3.20
C LEU A 58 -22.30 -30.65 -2.95
N TRP A 59 -22.05 -31.61 -2.06
CA TRP A 59 -23.11 -32.48 -1.54
C TRP A 59 -23.93 -31.74 -0.49
N ALA A 60 -25.14 -32.21 -0.20
CA ALA A 60 -26.09 -31.52 0.68
C ALA A 60 -25.53 -31.11 2.07
N ARG A 61 -24.56 -31.86 2.61
CA ARG A 61 -23.89 -31.52 3.87
C ARG A 61 -22.95 -30.33 3.68
N ASP A 62 -22.04 -30.41 2.72
CA ASP A 62 -21.05 -29.37 2.44
C ASP A 62 -21.72 -28.09 1.96
N ALA A 63 -22.81 -28.21 1.19
CA ALA A 63 -23.65 -27.08 0.80
C ALA A 63 -24.31 -26.39 2.01
N ALA A 64 -24.72 -27.15 3.03
CA ALA A 64 -25.29 -26.59 4.25
C ALA A 64 -24.23 -25.89 5.11
N ASP A 65 -23.03 -26.48 5.21
CA ASP A 65 -21.90 -25.90 5.94
C ASP A 65 -21.41 -24.61 5.24
N TYR A 66 -21.30 -24.63 3.91
CA TYR A 66 -20.95 -23.47 3.09
C TYR A 66 -22.00 -22.34 3.19
N ALA A 67 -23.29 -22.67 3.04
CA ALA A 67 -24.38 -21.73 3.26
C ALA A 67 -24.38 -21.12 4.67
N GLY A 68 -24.02 -21.93 5.67
CA GLY A 68 -23.87 -21.46 7.05
C GLY A 68 -22.72 -20.48 7.23
N GLY A 69 -21.60 -20.72 6.54
CA GLY A 69 -20.48 -19.78 6.45
C GLY A 69 -20.91 -18.44 5.85
N LEU A 70 -21.58 -18.46 4.70
CA LEU A 70 -22.09 -17.26 4.03
C LEU A 70 -23.09 -16.46 4.88
N LEU A 71 -23.98 -17.14 5.60
CA LEU A 71 -25.02 -16.51 6.41
C LEU A 71 -24.58 -16.24 7.86
N GLY A 72 -23.32 -16.53 8.21
CA GLY A 72 -22.77 -16.30 9.54
C GLY A 72 -23.47 -17.07 10.67
N ARG A 73 -24.13 -18.20 10.36
CA ARG A 73 -24.87 -19.02 11.34
C ARG A 73 -24.79 -20.50 10.99
N LYS A 74 -24.83 -21.37 12.00
CA LYS A 74 -24.88 -22.82 11.75
C LYS A 74 -26.20 -23.20 11.07
N ILE A 75 -26.11 -23.92 9.95
CA ILE A 75 -27.26 -24.46 9.21
C ILE A 75 -27.11 -25.97 9.13
N THR A 76 -28.14 -26.71 9.56
CA THR A 76 -28.13 -28.17 9.44
C THR A 76 -28.54 -28.60 8.04
N THR A 77 -28.09 -29.77 7.56
CA THR A 77 -28.51 -30.32 6.25
C THR A 77 -30.03 -30.39 6.09
N ALA A 78 -30.77 -30.74 7.15
CA ALA A 78 -32.24 -30.78 7.11
C ALA A 78 -32.89 -29.39 7.01
N GLU A 79 -32.23 -28.37 7.57
CA GLU A 79 -32.64 -26.97 7.45
C GLU A 79 -32.33 -26.44 6.05
N PHE A 80 -31.14 -26.73 5.53
CA PHE A 80 -30.76 -26.38 4.16
C PHE A 80 -31.72 -26.97 3.11
N LEU A 81 -32.06 -28.26 3.20
CA LEU A 81 -33.06 -28.88 2.32
C LEU A 81 -34.49 -28.33 2.54
N ARG A 82 -34.77 -27.69 3.68
CA ARG A 82 -36.01 -26.95 3.89
C ARG A 82 -35.96 -25.59 3.18
N MET A 83 -34.82 -24.90 3.23
CA MET A 83 -34.60 -23.66 2.48
C MET A 83 -34.77 -23.88 0.98
N VAL A 84 -34.16 -24.93 0.41
CA VAL A 84 -34.34 -25.30 -1.00
C VAL A 84 -35.82 -25.49 -1.36
N ARG A 85 -36.57 -26.25 -0.55
CA ARG A 85 -38.02 -26.47 -0.78
C ARG A 85 -38.89 -25.21 -0.68
N LYS A 86 -38.42 -24.20 0.05
CA LYS A 86 -39.11 -22.92 0.17
C LYS A 86 -38.70 -21.92 -0.91
N GLY A 87 -37.72 -22.26 -1.75
CA GLY A 87 -37.12 -21.35 -2.72
C GLY A 87 -36.17 -20.32 -2.08
N GLU A 88 -35.70 -20.57 -0.86
CA GLU A 88 -34.71 -19.76 -0.13
C GLU A 88 -33.26 -20.22 -0.45
N ALA A 89 -33.09 -21.21 -1.32
CA ALA A 89 -31.80 -21.69 -1.82
C ALA A 89 -32.03 -22.35 -3.19
N PRO A 90 -31.02 -22.35 -4.09
CA PRO A 90 -31.16 -22.92 -5.43
C PRO A 90 -31.40 -24.44 -5.39
N GLU A 91 -32.09 -24.94 -6.41
CA GLU A 91 -32.22 -26.38 -6.64
C GLU A 91 -30.86 -27.00 -7.01
N PRO A 92 -30.62 -28.29 -6.71
CA PRO A 92 -29.40 -28.95 -7.16
C PRO A 92 -29.31 -28.94 -8.68
N VAL A 93 -28.08 -29.05 -9.19
CA VAL A 93 -27.78 -29.06 -10.63
C VAL A 93 -28.58 -30.16 -11.31
N ALA A 94 -29.29 -29.81 -12.38
CA ALA A 94 -30.26 -30.68 -13.03
C ALA A 94 -29.68 -32.07 -13.36
N GLY A 95 -30.33 -33.11 -12.86
CA GLY A 95 -29.90 -34.51 -13.06
C GLY A 95 -28.85 -34.99 -12.06
N THR A 96 -28.54 -34.22 -11.03
CA THR A 96 -27.60 -34.59 -9.95
C THR A 96 -28.18 -34.29 -8.56
N ASP A 97 -27.54 -34.83 -7.52
CA ASP A 97 -27.83 -34.51 -6.11
C ASP A 97 -26.80 -33.50 -5.52
N GLN A 98 -26.21 -32.67 -6.39
CA GLN A 98 -25.14 -31.73 -6.02
C GLN A 98 -25.54 -30.28 -6.32
N TRP A 99 -25.01 -29.34 -5.55
CA TRP A 99 -25.21 -27.91 -5.73
C TRP A 99 -23.96 -27.26 -6.32
N SER A 100 -24.13 -26.31 -7.23
CA SER A 100 -23.04 -25.40 -7.62
C SER A 100 -22.71 -24.49 -6.46
N GLN A 101 -21.42 -24.34 -6.16
CA GLN A 101 -20.95 -23.38 -5.18
C GLN A 101 -21.25 -21.95 -5.65
N ALA A 102 -21.01 -21.63 -6.92
CA ALA A 102 -21.25 -20.31 -7.48
C ALA A 102 -22.74 -19.91 -7.42
N GLU A 103 -23.64 -20.81 -7.85
CA GLU A 103 -25.09 -20.54 -7.79
C GLU A 103 -25.60 -20.39 -6.35
N LEU A 104 -25.00 -21.11 -5.39
CA LEU A 104 -25.31 -20.98 -3.97
C LEU A 104 -24.86 -19.63 -3.41
N GLU A 105 -23.65 -19.21 -3.75
CA GLU A 105 -23.09 -17.92 -3.34
C GLU A 105 -23.95 -16.78 -3.88
N ASP A 106 -24.23 -16.76 -5.19
CA ASP A 106 -25.06 -15.74 -5.82
C ASP A 106 -26.45 -15.64 -5.20
N ALA A 107 -27.13 -16.77 -5.03
CA ALA A 107 -28.50 -16.80 -4.49
C ALA A 107 -28.57 -16.36 -3.03
N LEU A 108 -27.67 -16.87 -2.17
CA LEU A 108 -27.70 -16.61 -0.73
C LEU A 108 -27.16 -15.23 -0.39
N VAL A 109 -26.17 -14.72 -1.11
CA VAL A 109 -25.69 -13.35 -0.96
C VAL A 109 -26.77 -12.36 -1.43
N ALA A 110 -27.46 -12.65 -2.53
CA ALA A 110 -28.60 -11.83 -2.98
C ALA A 110 -29.73 -11.80 -1.93
N GLN A 111 -30.03 -12.95 -1.30
CA GLN A 111 -31.02 -13.04 -0.22
C GLN A 111 -30.56 -12.32 1.06
N ALA A 112 -29.31 -12.46 1.48
CA ALA A 112 -28.77 -11.77 2.64
C ALA A 112 -28.78 -10.23 2.45
N ARG A 113 -28.47 -9.76 1.23
CA ARG A 113 -28.66 -8.34 0.84
C ARG A 113 -30.13 -7.92 0.93
N ALA A 114 -31.08 -8.79 0.56
CA ALA A 114 -32.50 -8.50 0.70
C ALA A 114 -32.99 -8.50 2.17
N GLU A 115 -32.48 -9.39 3.03
CA GLU A 115 -32.91 -9.53 4.44
C GLU A 115 -32.27 -8.51 5.40
N SER A 116 -31.04 -8.09 5.13
CA SER A 116 -30.35 -7.00 5.87
C SER A 116 -31.04 -5.63 5.73
N SER A 117 -32.05 -5.51 4.85
CA SER A 117 -32.75 -4.27 4.53
C SER A 117 -33.72 -3.73 5.61
N GLY A 118 -33.82 -4.38 6.78
CA GLY A 118 -34.75 -3.97 7.83
C GLY A 118 -34.37 -2.68 8.57
N VAL A 119 -33.10 -2.28 8.53
CA VAL A 119 -32.60 -1.05 9.17
C VAL A 119 -31.84 -0.24 8.13
N ASP A 120 -32.36 0.94 7.81
CA ASP A 120 -31.71 1.90 6.91
C ASP A 120 -31.03 2.99 7.75
N PHE A 121 -29.74 3.17 7.55
CA PHE A 121 -28.96 4.19 8.26
C PHE A 121 -28.96 5.49 7.47
N GLU A 122 -29.12 6.61 8.17
CA GLU A 122 -29.03 7.93 7.58
C GLU A 122 -27.58 8.42 7.61
N LEU A 123 -26.99 8.63 6.43
CA LEU A 123 -25.63 9.07 6.23
C LEU A 123 -25.57 10.58 6.02
N PHE A 124 -24.53 11.22 6.55
CA PHE A 124 -24.18 12.56 6.09
C PHE A 124 -23.51 12.49 4.72
N ALA A 125 -23.46 13.62 4.01
CA ALA A 125 -22.82 13.71 2.70
C ALA A 125 -21.36 13.23 2.68
N ARG A 126 -20.65 13.32 3.81
CA ARG A 126 -19.29 12.79 3.94
C ARG A 126 -19.29 11.28 3.96
N ASP A 127 -20.07 10.68 4.85
CA ASP A 127 -20.12 9.21 5.00
C ASP A 127 -20.67 8.54 3.73
N ALA A 128 -21.62 9.19 3.05
CA ALA A 128 -22.12 8.74 1.75
C ALA A 128 -21.04 8.81 0.64
N ALA A 129 -20.19 9.85 0.65
CA ALA A 129 -19.09 9.98 -0.30
C ALA A 129 -17.99 8.95 -0.01
N ASP A 130 -17.61 8.77 1.26
CA ASP A 130 -16.59 7.82 1.68
C ASP A 130 -17.03 6.37 1.33
N LEU A 131 -18.30 6.03 1.60
CA LEU A 131 -18.89 4.73 1.23
C LEU A 131 -18.90 4.49 -0.28
N ALA A 132 -19.33 5.49 -1.06
CA ALA A 132 -19.32 5.39 -2.52
C ALA A 132 -17.90 5.24 -3.07
N SER A 133 -16.92 5.92 -2.47
CA SER A 133 -15.52 5.81 -2.87
C SER A 133 -14.91 4.46 -2.62
N GLU A 134 -15.21 3.86 -1.47
CA GLU A 134 -14.72 2.53 -1.13
C GLU A 134 -15.25 1.48 -2.12
N GLN A 135 -16.52 1.58 -2.51
CA GLN A 135 -17.18 0.57 -3.33
C GLN A 135 -16.93 0.75 -4.85
N LEU A 136 -16.78 1.99 -5.33
CA LEU A 136 -16.53 2.28 -6.75
C LEU A 136 -15.05 2.41 -7.09
N GLY A 137 -14.15 2.32 -6.12
CA GLY A 137 -12.71 2.57 -6.30
C GLY A 137 -12.35 4.03 -6.66
N THR A 138 -13.33 4.92 -6.81
CA THR A 138 -13.13 6.32 -7.22
C THR A 138 -13.20 7.27 -6.01
N LYS A 139 -12.18 8.11 -5.81
CA LYS A 139 -12.18 9.08 -4.71
C LYS A 139 -13.20 10.22 -4.94
N PHE A 140 -14.14 10.37 -4.01
CA PHE A 140 -15.15 11.42 -3.97
C PHE A 140 -14.95 12.26 -2.70
N THR A 141 -14.90 13.58 -2.86
CA THR A 141 -15.04 14.49 -1.71
C THR A 141 -16.52 14.69 -1.41
N ALA A 142 -16.87 15.05 -0.17
CA ALA A 142 -18.27 15.37 0.17
C ALA A 142 -18.87 16.51 -0.68
N VAL A 143 -18.03 17.43 -1.18
CA VAL A 143 -18.45 18.48 -2.12
C VAL A 143 -18.69 17.89 -3.52
N GLY A 144 -17.78 17.05 -4.00
CA GLY A 144 -17.94 16.34 -5.27
C GLY A 144 -19.21 15.49 -5.30
N PHE A 145 -19.45 14.72 -4.23
CA PHE A 145 -20.67 13.92 -4.09
C PHE A 145 -21.94 14.78 -4.16
N ARG A 146 -21.98 15.92 -3.46
CA ARG A 146 -23.11 16.87 -3.57
C ARG A 146 -23.29 17.40 -4.99
N GLN A 147 -22.21 17.63 -5.72
CA GLN A 147 -22.29 18.08 -7.10
C GLN A 147 -22.90 17.01 -8.02
N LEU A 148 -22.54 15.73 -7.81
CA LEU A 148 -23.18 14.61 -8.52
C LEU A 148 -24.68 14.55 -8.26
N VAL A 149 -25.09 14.78 -7.00
CA VAL A 149 -26.52 14.83 -6.64
C VAL A 149 -27.22 15.99 -7.35
N ILE A 150 -26.62 17.17 -7.39
CA ILE A 150 -27.17 18.35 -8.10
C ILE A 150 -27.31 18.07 -9.61
N ASN A 151 -26.35 17.35 -10.19
CA ASN A 151 -26.36 16.97 -11.59
C ASN A 151 -27.30 15.79 -11.90
N GLY A 152 -27.94 15.19 -10.88
CA GLY A 152 -28.82 14.04 -11.02
C GLY A 152 -28.08 12.71 -11.29
N GLN A 153 -26.77 12.66 -11.04
CA GLN A 153 -25.92 11.49 -11.24
C GLN A 153 -25.84 10.60 -9.99
N ALA A 154 -26.14 11.16 -8.81
CA ALA A 154 -26.17 10.44 -7.53
C ALA A 154 -27.55 10.59 -6.86
N PRO A 155 -27.92 9.69 -5.92
CA PRO A 155 -29.23 9.71 -5.29
C PRO A 155 -29.47 11.01 -4.50
N ALA A 156 -30.71 11.51 -4.55
CA ALA A 156 -31.13 12.67 -3.77
C ALA A 156 -31.15 12.34 -2.27
N PRO A 157 -30.90 13.33 -1.39
CA PRO A 157 -31.09 13.15 0.04
C PRO A 157 -32.56 12.87 0.36
N ILE A 158 -32.79 12.34 1.55
CA ILE A 158 -34.13 12.07 2.08
C ILE A 158 -34.91 13.40 2.10
N PRO A 159 -36.17 13.43 1.59
CA PRO A 159 -36.93 14.68 1.48
C PRO A 159 -37.05 15.41 2.82
N GLY A 160 -36.61 16.67 2.84
CA GLY A 160 -36.67 17.51 4.04
C GLY A 160 -35.49 17.36 5.00
N THR A 161 -34.48 16.54 4.68
CA THR A 161 -33.23 16.43 5.45
C THR A 161 -32.01 16.69 4.57
N ASP A 162 -30.85 16.81 5.20
CA ASP A 162 -29.53 16.87 4.58
C ASP A 162 -28.80 15.50 4.64
N ARG A 163 -29.57 14.41 4.71
CA ARG A 163 -29.06 13.04 4.90
C ARG A 163 -29.48 12.11 3.79
N TRP A 164 -28.70 11.06 3.60
CA TRP A 164 -28.91 10.03 2.59
C TRP A 164 -29.27 8.70 3.25
N SER A 165 -30.19 7.98 2.63
CA SER A 165 -30.43 6.57 2.95
C SER A 165 -29.20 5.76 2.51
N GLN A 166 -28.57 5.03 3.44
CA GLN A 166 -27.47 4.13 3.12
C GLN A 166 -27.89 3.14 2.04
N LYS A 167 -29.12 2.60 2.15
CA LYS A 167 -29.67 1.71 1.12
C LYS A 167 -29.72 2.37 -0.26
N SER A 168 -30.21 3.60 -0.34
CA SER A 168 -30.30 4.34 -1.61
C SER A 168 -28.95 4.61 -2.25
N VAL A 169 -27.91 4.86 -1.43
CA VAL A 169 -26.52 5.02 -1.91
C VAL A 169 -25.98 3.69 -2.42
N MET A 170 -26.16 2.59 -1.68
CA MET A 170 -25.71 1.25 -2.09
C MET A 170 -26.43 0.76 -3.35
N ASP A 171 -27.73 0.99 -3.47
CA ASP A 171 -28.51 0.64 -4.67
C ASP A 171 -28.06 1.44 -5.90
N TRP A 172 -27.61 2.68 -5.71
CA TRP A 172 -27.00 3.47 -6.78
C TRP A 172 -25.64 2.91 -7.17
N VAL A 173 -24.73 2.69 -6.21
CA VAL A 173 -23.40 2.13 -6.45
C VAL A 173 -23.49 0.77 -7.17
N ALA A 174 -24.38 -0.11 -6.73
CA ALA A 174 -24.58 -1.42 -7.37
C ALA A 174 -25.00 -1.29 -8.85
N ARG A 175 -25.79 -0.26 -9.20
CA ARG A 175 -26.15 0.02 -10.60
C ARG A 175 -24.96 0.53 -11.40
N GLU A 176 -24.12 1.38 -10.83
CA GLU A 176 -22.92 1.88 -11.52
C GLU A 176 -21.94 0.73 -11.79
N ILE A 177 -21.71 -0.14 -10.80
CA ILE A 177 -20.88 -1.35 -10.96
C ILE A 177 -21.44 -2.24 -12.07
N ALA A 178 -22.73 -2.58 -12.00
CA ALA A 178 -23.37 -3.40 -13.02
C ALA A 178 -23.35 -2.76 -14.42
N THR A 179 -23.40 -1.42 -14.50
CA THR A 179 -23.28 -0.69 -15.77
C THR A 179 -21.86 -0.77 -16.31
N ALA A 180 -20.85 -0.64 -15.45
CA ALA A 180 -19.44 -0.79 -15.82
C ALA A 180 -19.12 -2.22 -16.26
N GLU A 181 -19.60 -3.22 -15.52
CA GLU A 181 -19.47 -4.64 -15.87
C GLU A 181 -20.16 -4.95 -17.21
N ALA A 182 -21.38 -4.44 -17.43
CA ALA A 182 -22.08 -4.61 -18.70
C ALA A 182 -21.39 -3.88 -19.86
N ALA A 183 -20.73 -2.74 -19.61
CA ALA A 183 -19.92 -2.06 -20.62
C ALA A 183 -18.68 -2.89 -21.00
N ALA A 184 -17.99 -3.46 -20.00
CA ALA A 184 -16.86 -4.36 -20.20
C ALA A 184 -17.24 -5.63 -20.98
N GLU A 185 -18.42 -6.21 -20.73
CA GLU A 185 -18.92 -7.38 -21.48
C GLU A 185 -19.31 -7.06 -22.93
N ASN A 186 -19.75 -5.84 -23.22
CA ASN A 186 -20.15 -5.41 -24.57
C ASN A 186 -18.97 -4.95 -25.44
N GLY A 187 -17.72 -5.03 -24.94
CA GLY A 187 -16.54 -4.60 -25.67
C GLY A 187 -16.52 -3.09 -25.98
N ASP A 188 -17.34 -2.31 -25.28
CA ASP A 188 -17.05 -0.88 -25.12
C ASP A 188 -15.92 -0.85 -24.09
N GLU A 189 -14.69 -0.98 -24.58
CA GLU A 189 -13.50 -0.55 -23.87
C GLU A 189 -13.67 0.94 -23.58
N ALA A 190 -14.42 1.27 -22.53
CA ALA A 190 -13.95 2.34 -21.67
C ALA A 190 -12.58 1.83 -21.19
N GLU A 191 -11.54 2.29 -21.89
CA GLU A 191 -10.19 2.30 -21.35
C GLU A 191 -10.29 3.02 -19.99
N ASP A 192 -10.58 2.27 -18.93
CA ASP A 192 -9.85 2.42 -17.68
C ASP A 192 -8.49 1.75 -17.89
N GLY A 193 -7.78 2.25 -18.90
CA GLY A 193 -6.36 2.36 -18.73
C GLY A 193 -6.22 3.43 -17.66
N GLU A 194 -5.73 3.05 -16.49
CA GLU A 194 -4.68 3.87 -15.90
C GLU A 194 -3.61 4.02 -16.99
N GLU A 195 -3.85 4.92 -17.95
CA GLU A 195 -2.82 5.45 -18.82
C GLU A 195 -1.90 6.09 -17.81
N GLU A 196 -0.85 5.35 -17.42
CA GLU A 196 0.20 5.82 -16.54
C GLU A 196 0.74 7.07 -17.23
N GLU A 197 0.18 8.23 -16.86
CA GLU A 197 0.40 9.47 -17.56
C GLU A 197 1.90 9.63 -17.63
N ALA A 198 2.43 9.69 -18.85
CA ALA A 198 3.86 9.72 -19.06
C ALA A 198 4.45 10.81 -18.15
N PRO A 199 5.55 10.50 -17.43
CA PRO A 199 6.06 11.41 -16.41
C PRO A 199 6.26 12.80 -17.01
N VAL A 200 5.81 13.82 -16.27
CA VAL A 200 5.82 15.21 -16.76
C VAL A 200 7.24 15.63 -17.10
N HIS A 201 8.20 15.17 -16.32
CA HIS A 201 9.61 15.34 -16.60
C HIS A 201 10.21 14.06 -17.17
N LYS A 202 11.05 14.20 -18.20
CA LYS A 202 11.73 13.05 -18.84
C LYS A 202 12.78 12.37 -17.94
N ASP A 203 13.40 13.15 -17.06
CA ASP A 203 14.51 12.75 -16.21
C ASP A 203 14.68 13.75 -15.06
N VAL A 204 15.52 13.40 -14.08
CA VAL A 204 15.83 14.25 -12.92
C VAL A 204 16.46 15.60 -13.31
N PHE A 205 17.12 15.69 -14.47
CA PHE A 205 17.76 16.93 -14.91
C PHE A 205 16.71 17.90 -15.45
N ASP A 206 15.74 17.41 -16.21
CA ASP A 206 14.58 18.19 -16.66
C ASP A 206 13.75 18.68 -15.46
N PHE A 207 13.49 17.79 -14.50
CA PHE A 207 12.83 18.13 -13.25
C PHE A 207 13.58 19.24 -12.50
N TYR A 208 14.91 19.14 -12.40
CA TYR A 208 15.71 20.16 -11.74
C TYR A 208 15.60 21.52 -12.45
N GLU A 209 15.78 21.54 -13.77
CA GLU A 209 15.82 22.76 -14.57
C GLU A 209 14.45 23.46 -14.63
N ARG A 210 13.36 22.71 -14.70
CA ARG A 210 12.01 23.25 -14.92
C ARG A 210 11.20 23.45 -13.64
N THR A 211 11.48 22.69 -12.59
CA THR A 211 10.62 22.63 -11.40
C THR A 211 11.42 22.87 -10.12
N PHE A 212 12.38 22.00 -9.81
CA PHE A 212 13.04 22.04 -8.49
C PHE A 212 13.81 23.33 -8.25
N SER A 213 14.56 23.82 -9.25
CA SER A 213 15.38 25.03 -9.09
C SER A 213 14.55 26.30 -8.85
N LEU A 214 13.30 26.34 -9.32
CA LEU A 214 12.38 27.46 -9.12
C LEU A 214 11.87 27.58 -7.68
N TYR A 215 11.83 26.47 -6.93
CA TYR A 215 11.45 26.51 -5.51
C TYR A 215 12.53 27.16 -4.63
N TYR A 216 13.79 27.10 -5.05
CA TYR A 216 14.94 27.51 -4.25
C TYR A 216 15.76 28.62 -4.92
N GLU A 217 15.07 29.58 -5.54
CA GLU A 217 15.70 30.75 -6.17
C GLU A 217 16.63 31.47 -5.17
N LEU A 218 17.93 31.39 -5.44
CA LEU A 218 18.92 32.20 -4.74
C LEU A 218 19.20 33.45 -5.59
N HIS A 219 18.76 34.62 -5.12
CA HIS A 219 18.96 35.89 -5.82
C HIS A 219 20.44 36.34 -5.96
N ASP A 220 21.39 35.63 -5.34
CA ASP A 220 22.80 35.95 -5.43
C ASP A 220 23.53 34.97 -6.36
N THR A 221 23.59 35.33 -7.63
CA THR A 221 24.27 34.57 -8.70
C THR A 221 25.76 34.89 -8.82
N THR A 222 26.29 35.74 -7.93
CA THR A 222 27.67 36.21 -8.00
C THR A 222 28.64 35.12 -7.53
N PRO A 223 29.64 34.72 -8.35
CA PRO A 223 30.68 33.83 -7.87
C PRO A 223 31.47 34.53 -6.75
N ASN A 224 31.57 33.88 -5.58
CA ASN A 224 32.35 34.28 -4.40
C ASN A 224 31.73 35.25 -3.37
N VAL A 225 30.44 35.21 -3.07
CA VAL A 225 29.91 35.96 -1.90
C VAL A 225 30.24 35.22 -0.58
N LYS A 226 31.53 35.29 -0.23
CA LYS A 226 32.08 35.03 1.11
C LYS A 226 31.98 36.27 2.01
N THR A 227 31.00 37.16 1.78
CA THR A 227 30.81 38.39 2.58
C THR A 227 29.64 38.29 3.55
N ARG A 228 29.31 37.08 3.99
CA ARG A 228 28.71 36.87 5.31
C ARG A 228 29.81 36.34 6.22
N THR A 229 29.77 36.73 7.49
CA THR A 229 30.72 36.33 8.55
C THR A 229 30.84 34.81 8.68
N GLN A 230 29.90 34.05 8.09
CA GLN A 230 30.01 32.63 7.83
C GLN A 230 29.73 32.35 6.34
N PRO A 231 30.48 31.45 5.68
CA PRO A 231 30.23 31.10 4.30
C PRO A 231 28.81 30.56 4.18
N VAL A 232 27.95 31.28 3.46
CA VAL A 232 26.67 30.73 3.03
C VAL A 232 27.02 29.61 2.06
N MET A 233 26.53 28.42 2.39
CA MET A 233 26.81 27.17 1.68
C MET A 233 26.68 27.35 0.15
N ALA A 234 27.72 26.94 -0.58
CA ALA A 234 27.77 27.13 -2.03
C ALA A 234 27.15 25.93 -2.75
N TRP A 235 26.11 26.18 -3.55
CA TRP A 235 25.61 25.18 -4.49
C TRP A 235 26.66 24.94 -5.58
N CYS A 236 27.04 23.68 -5.80
CA CYS A 236 28.01 23.34 -6.84
C CYS A 236 27.37 23.53 -8.23
N ARG A 237 27.98 24.33 -9.11
CA ARG A 237 27.48 24.52 -10.49
C ARG A 237 27.44 23.24 -11.32
N LYS A 238 28.27 22.25 -10.97
CA LYS A 238 28.29 20.91 -11.56
C LYS A 238 27.68 19.89 -10.61
N TRP A 239 26.52 20.21 -10.03
CA TRP A 239 25.86 19.38 -9.01
C TRP A 239 25.60 17.94 -9.51
N TRP A 240 25.37 17.75 -10.81
CA TRP A 240 25.14 16.43 -11.42
C TRP A 240 26.33 15.47 -11.30
N LEU A 241 27.53 15.96 -11.01
CA LEU A 241 28.70 15.11 -10.71
C LEU A 241 28.67 14.55 -9.28
N HIS A 242 27.75 15.01 -8.43
CA HIS A 242 27.57 14.52 -7.07
C HIS A 242 26.48 13.44 -7.04
N ARG A 243 26.87 12.16 -7.06
CA ARG A 243 25.92 11.03 -7.04
C ARG A 243 24.91 11.11 -5.90
N GLY A 244 25.34 11.55 -4.72
CA GLY A 244 24.45 11.74 -3.57
C GLY A 244 23.45 12.90 -3.71
N VAL A 245 23.75 13.90 -4.54
CA VAL A 245 22.80 14.96 -4.89
C VAL A 245 21.82 14.45 -5.94
N VAL A 246 22.33 13.83 -7.02
CA VAL A 246 21.50 13.24 -8.08
C VAL A 246 20.49 12.26 -7.49
N GLY A 247 20.92 11.29 -6.68
CA GLY A 247 20.01 10.30 -6.09
C GLY A 247 18.94 10.91 -5.18
N ARG A 248 19.26 11.99 -4.45
CA ARG A 248 18.28 12.72 -3.62
C ARG A 248 17.27 13.48 -4.47
N LEU A 249 17.73 14.14 -5.54
CA LEU A 249 16.84 14.83 -6.46
C LEU A 249 15.99 13.84 -7.27
N THR A 250 16.50 12.66 -7.62
CA THR A 250 15.73 11.60 -8.27
C THR A 250 14.62 11.09 -7.36
N ALA A 251 14.90 10.86 -6.07
CA ALA A 251 13.88 10.47 -5.10
C ALA A 251 12.82 11.58 -4.92
N ALA A 252 13.25 12.84 -4.82
CA ALA A 252 12.34 13.98 -4.75
C ALA A 252 11.49 14.13 -6.02
N TRP A 253 12.06 13.84 -7.19
CA TRP A 253 11.35 13.86 -8.47
C TRP A 253 10.24 12.81 -8.55
N TYR A 254 10.52 11.54 -8.22
CA TYR A 254 9.45 10.52 -8.24
C TYR A 254 8.32 10.84 -7.26
N ALA A 255 8.64 11.36 -6.07
CA ALA A 255 7.63 11.82 -5.14
C ALA A 255 6.85 13.04 -5.67
N TRP A 256 7.48 13.87 -6.52
CA TRP A 256 6.82 15.01 -7.15
C TRP A 256 5.84 14.55 -8.23
N GLU A 257 6.21 13.58 -9.07
CA GLU A 257 5.33 13.04 -10.12
C GLU A 257 4.07 12.44 -9.49
N ALA A 258 4.22 11.64 -8.41
CA ALA A 258 3.09 11.10 -7.66
C ALA A 258 2.21 12.20 -7.03
N ALA A 259 2.82 13.26 -6.48
CA ALA A 259 2.07 14.38 -5.92
C ALA A 259 1.41 15.25 -7.01
N HIS A 260 1.97 15.29 -8.21
CA HIS A 260 1.43 16.01 -9.36
C HIS A 260 0.19 15.31 -9.90
N SER A 261 0.24 13.98 -10.07
CA SER A 261 -0.91 13.18 -10.51
C SER A 261 -2.05 13.19 -9.49
N GLU A 262 -1.74 13.18 -8.18
CA GLU A 262 -2.78 13.29 -7.13
C GLU A 262 -3.45 14.68 -7.10
N GLY A 263 -2.70 15.75 -7.37
CA GLY A 263 -3.20 17.12 -7.38
C GLY A 263 -3.63 17.67 -5.99
N GLY A 264 -4.43 18.72 -5.98
CA GLY A 264 -4.93 19.34 -4.74
C GLY A 264 -3.81 19.83 -3.80
N SER A 265 -3.80 19.35 -2.55
CA SER A 265 -2.77 19.70 -1.54
C SER A 265 -1.53 18.80 -1.59
N ALA A 266 -1.49 17.79 -2.46
CA ALA A 266 -0.39 16.82 -2.52
C ALA A 266 0.96 17.48 -2.81
N ILE A 267 1.00 18.48 -3.70
CA ILE A 267 2.22 19.27 -3.96
C ILE A 267 2.70 20.00 -2.69
N SER A 268 1.78 20.53 -1.88
CA SER A 268 2.17 21.18 -0.62
C SER A 268 2.76 20.18 0.38
N ALA A 269 2.21 18.97 0.46
CA ALA A 269 2.76 17.90 1.29
C ALA A 269 4.13 17.47 0.77
N TRP A 270 4.28 17.32 -0.54
CA TRP A 270 5.55 16.99 -1.19
C TRP A 270 6.67 17.99 -0.85
N ILE A 271 6.38 19.30 -0.86
CA ILE A 271 7.36 20.33 -0.47
C ILE A 271 7.87 20.07 0.96
N LEU A 272 6.96 19.90 1.90
CA LEU A 272 7.27 19.75 3.33
C LEU A 272 7.93 18.41 3.68
N GLU A 273 7.52 17.35 3.00
CA GLU A 273 7.90 15.98 3.35
C GLU A 273 9.10 15.47 2.57
N HIS A 274 9.31 15.96 1.35
CA HIS A 274 10.36 15.52 0.45
C HIS A 274 11.29 16.67 0.06
N ALA A 275 10.78 17.70 -0.61
CA ALA A 275 11.63 18.70 -1.25
C ALA A 275 12.54 19.41 -0.24
N ASP A 276 11.96 20.03 0.80
CA ASP A 276 12.68 20.82 1.79
C ASP A 276 13.67 19.94 2.56
N ARG A 277 13.26 18.72 2.94
CA ARG A 277 14.12 17.79 3.70
C ARG A 277 15.33 17.32 2.88
N HIS A 278 15.12 17.01 1.60
CA HIS A 278 16.22 16.65 0.71
C HIS A 278 17.14 17.85 0.48
N PHE A 279 16.57 19.04 0.26
CA PHE A 279 17.33 20.27 0.06
C PHE A 279 18.19 20.64 1.27
N ASP A 280 17.61 20.60 2.47
CA ASP A 280 18.30 20.84 3.74
C ASP A 280 19.49 19.88 3.91
N ARG A 281 19.32 18.58 3.57
CA ARG A 281 20.42 17.61 3.66
C ARG A 281 21.50 17.85 2.61
N ILE A 282 21.13 18.27 1.40
CA ILE A 282 22.09 18.62 0.34
C ILE A 282 22.93 19.83 0.77
N MET A 283 22.27 20.82 1.39
CA MET A 283 22.85 22.09 1.83
C MET A 283 23.42 22.06 3.25
N ALA A 284 23.37 20.93 3.95
CA ALA A 284 23.93 20.75 5.29
C ALA A 284 25.46 20.92 5.28
N GLU A 285 26.03 21.38 6.41
CA GLU A 285 27.48 21.61 6.54
C GLU A 285 28.29 20.36 6.21
N ASP A 286 27.83 19.18 6.61
CA ASP A 286 28.40 17.86 6.32
C ASP A 286 27.80 17.17 5.08
N GLY A 287 27.02 17.91 4.30
CA GLY A 287 26.30 17.42 3.13
C GLY A 287 27.19 17.10 1.92
N PRO A 288 26.59 16.55 0.86
CA PRO A 288 27.29 16.13 -0.36
C PRO A 288 27.90 17.28 -1.17
N LEU A 289 27.68 18.54 -0.78
CA LEU A 289 28.30 19.70 -1.42
C LEU A 289 29.38 20.36 -0.56
N ARG A 290 29.64 19.89 0.67
CA ARG A 290 30.56 20.54 1.65
C ARG A 290 31.92 20.94 1.07
N LYS A 291 32.50 20.10 0.21
CA LYS A 291 33.84 20.33 -0.34
C LYS A 291 33.84 21.22 -1.61
N CYS A 292 32.68 21.45 -2.22
CA CYS A 292 32.53 22.26 -3.43
C CYS A 292 32.16 23.70 -3.09
N LYS A 293 33.15 24.49 -2.65
CA LYS A 293 32.91 25.89 -2.24
C LYS A 293 32.89 26.90 -3.40
N SER A 294 33.77 26.74 -4.37
CA SER A 294 33.89 27.65 -5.52
C SER A 294 34.00 26.89 -6.84
N GLU A 295 34.65 25.72 -6.79
CA GLU A 295 34.80 24.81 -7.91
C GLU A 295 34.41 23.39 -7.49
N HIS A 296 34.00 22.58 -8.47
CA HIS A 296 33.68 21.19 -8.24
C HIS A 296 34.93 20.41 -7.83
N THR A 297 34.76 19.46 -6.92
CA THR A 297 35.81 18.51 -6.52
C THR A 297 35.24 17.10 -6.45
N GLU A 298 36.02 16.13 -6.94
CA GLU A 298 35.69 14.70 -6.91
C GLU A 298 35.91 14.07 -5.53
N ALA A 299 36.31 14.86 -4.52
CA ALA A 299 36.81 14.40 -3.23
C ALA A 299 35.75 13.81 -2.26
N LEU A 300 34.63 13.30 -2.77
CA LEU A 300 33.62 12.60 -1.97
C LEU A 300 33.62 11.12 -2.34
N ASP A 301 34.34 10.35 -1.53
CA ASP A 301 34.36 8.90 -1.62
C ASP A 301 33.06 8.31 -1.05
N VAL A 302 32.69 7.14 -1.56
CA VAL A 302 31.69 6.28 -0.93
C VAL A 302 32.14 5.99 0.51
N TYR A 303 31.19 5.81 1.43
CA TYR A 303 31.54 5.38 2.77
C TYR A 303 32.47 4.16 2.70
N PRO A 304 33.60 4.16 3.42
CA PRO A 304 34.51 3.03 3.43
C PRO A 304 33.74 1.78 3.83
N ALA A 305 33.74 0.78 2.95
CA ALA A 305 33.09 -0.49 3.17
C ALA A 305 34.01 -1.60 2.70
N GLU A 306 34.15 -2.63 3.51
CA GLU A 306 34.70 -3.91 3.06
C GLU A 306 33.70 -4.57 2.10
N PRO A 307 34.16 -5.33 1.10
CA PRO A 307 33.25 -6.03 0.19
C PRO A 307 32.33 -6.96 0.99
N VAL A 308 31.03 -6.88 0.72
CA VAL A 308 30.03 -7.75 1.35
C VAL A 308 30.36 -9.21 0.99
N PRO A 309 30.56 -10.11 1.98
CA PRO A 309 30.78 -11.53 1.72
C PRO A 309 29.66 -12.13 0.87
N GLU A 310 30.01 -13.01 -0.07
CA GLU A 310 29.04 -13.61 -0.99
C GLU A 310 27.93 -14.37 -0.27
N SER A 311 28.25 -15.02 0.85
CA SER A 311 27.28 -15.75 1.68
C SER A 311 26.18 -14.89 2.30
N LEU A 312 26.34 -13.56 2.30
CA LEU A 312 25.35 -12.61 2.80
C LEU A 312 24.59 -11.92 1.67
N ARG A 313 24.95 -12.16 0.41
CA ARG A 313 24.17 -11.65 -0.73
C ARG A 313 22.95 -12.53 -0.91
N LEU A 314 21.81 -11.88 -1.11
CA LEU A 314 20.60 -12.57 -1.52
C LEU A 314 20.84 -13.14 -2.93
N PRO A 315 20.36 -14.37 -3.21
CA PRO A 315 20.42 -14.91 -4.56
C PRO A 315 19.71 -13.96 -5.53
N ASP A 316 20.29 -13.78 -6.72
CA ASP A 316 19.63 -13.05 -7.80
C ASP A 316 18.40 -13.86 -8.23
N THR A 317 17.20 -13.38 -7.88
CA THR A 317 15.94 -13.99 -8.32
C THR A 317 15.52 -13.38 -9.66
N ASN A 318 15.13 -14.20 -10.63
CA ASN A 318 14.51 -13.71 -11.87
C ASN A 318 13.11 -13.11 -11.60
N GLU A 319 12.45 -12.56 -12.63
CA GLU A 319 11.09 -11.98 -12.54
C GLU A 319 10.03 -12.99 -12.05
N GLU A 320 10.35 -14.29 -12.08
CA GLU A 320 9.50 -15.40 -11.64
C GLU A 320 9.83 -15.86 -10.21
N GLY A 321 10.78 -15.21 -9.52
CA GLY A 321 11.19 -15.54 -8.15
C GLY A 321 12.13 -16.74 -8.04
N GLU A 322 12.64 -17.27 -9.15
CA GLU A 322 13.59 -18.39 -9.17
C GLU A 322 15.03 -17.89 -9.00
N VAL A 323 15.78 -18.56 -8.13
CA VAL A 323 17.20 -18.29 -7.87
C VAL A 323 18.04 -18.68 -9.10
N GLN A 324 18.76 -17.72 -9.69
CA GLN A 324 19.71 -17.94 -10.80
C GLN A 324 21.03 -18.56 -10.35
#